data_AF-A0A2N2FWZ1-F1
#
_entry.id   AF-A0A2N2FWZ1-F1
#
_cell.length_a   1.000
_cell.length_b   1.000
_cell.length_c   1.000
_cell.angle_alpha   90.00
_cell.angle_beta   90.00
_cell.angle_gamma   90.00
#
_symmetry.space_group_name_H-M   'P 1'
#
loop_
_entity.id
_entity.type
_entity.pdbx_description
1 polymer ?
#
loop_
_entity_poly.entity_id
_entity_poly.type
_entity_poly.pdbx_seq_one_letter_code
_entity_poly.pdbx_strand_id
1 'polypeptide(L)'
;MFFATQKYLKNTGANSLTVKDISKFLSQLPKDEEYKLGVVKGFWLQWFDWDLPGIDKDVADFLEELILSGNTKGEAVAKGCPYSGPLTELEQSALLDWAVNALQRGAIRLTEYAYFLCLMLTGRRAIQIQSLRAVDLPMSETPNGNNFTLNVPRAKQRGGSFRGEFRTIPISDELHMTLKCLVVESKSRIEKLFSCKLPPQRIKQLPIFIEWGRLGNFSDFNEVEALLKNKPDYLHATQNTAGDLLRTFLKLCEARSERTGDFITLTSRRFRYTKGTNLARRGISGTALALSLDHSDTQNIDVYTENTSKNAEVIEKIMAPVLAPMAQACVGKLINSERDALREKDPNSRVYGSRDNPVGNCGSHGFCAIGYRGCYTCTDFQPWRDAPHHEVLDDLIAERQVQQEEGVSLHVIQATDRLLLAVQWVMQLCEKAKAEQCEAV
;
A
#
# COMPACT_ATOMS: atom_id res chain seq x y z
N MET A 1 1.07 -26.52 -11.76
CA MET A 1 0.98 -27.63 -12.73
C MET A 1 1.79 -28.82 -12.22
N PHE A 2 3.13 -28.82 -12.32
CA PHE A 2 4.00 -29.92 -11.85
C PHE A 2 3.66 -30.47 -10.45
N PHE A 3 3.62 -29.63 -9.42
CA PHE A 3 3.31 -30.07 -8.05
C PHE A 3 1.90 -30.65 -7.88
N ALA A 4 0.93 -30.18 -8.66
CA ALA A 4 -0.45 -30.64 -8.57
C ALA A 4 -0.63 -32.00 -9.29
N THR A 5 0.02 -32.18 -10.44
CA THR A 5 0.12 -33.48 -11.13
C THR A 5 0.91 -34.49 -10.28
N GLN A 6 1.98 -34.07 -9.63
CA GLN A 6 2.74 -34.92 -8.71
C GLN A 6 1.92 -35.32 -7.48
N LYS A 7 1.09 -34.42 -6.94
CA LYS A 7 0.16 -34.72 -5.83
C LYS A 7 -0.91 -35.73 -6.26
N TYR A 8 -1.45 -35.60 -7.47
CA TYR A 8 -2.35 -36.60 -8.06
C TYR A 8 -1.68 -37.98 -8.11
N LEU A 9 -0.52 -38.09 -8.77
CA LEU A 9 0.20 -39.36 -8.94
C LEU A 9 0.56 -40.02 -7.60
N LYS A 10 0.99 -39.22 -6.61
CA LYS A 10 1.31 -39.72 -5.26
C LYS A 10 0.08 -40.22 -4.49
N ASN A 11 -1.06 -39.56 -4.63
CA ASN A 11 -2.27 -39.90 -3.88
C ASN A 11 -3.04 -41.07 -4.50
N THR A 12 -3.04 -41.18 -5.83
CA THR A 12 -3.76 -42.26 -6.53
C THR A 12 -2.91 -43.50 -6.71
N GLY A 13 -1.57 -43.36 -6.78
CA GLY A 13 -0.65 -44.43 -7.16
C GLY A 13 -0.81 -44.86 -8.63
N ALA A 14 -1.50 -44.05 -9.43
CA ALA A 14 -1.83 -44.38 -10.82
C ALA A 14 -0.66 -44.07 -11.75
N ASN A 15 -0.42 -44.98 -12.70
CA ASN A 15 0.58 -44.81 -13.77
C ASN A 15 -0.04 -44.24 -15.07
N SER A 16 -1.36 -44.05 -15.09
CA SER A 16 -2.13 -43.46 -16.18
C SER A 16 -3.26 -42.58 -15.64
N LEU A 17 -3.82 -41.71 -16.49
CA LEU A 17 -4.98 -40.90 -16.15
C LEU A 17 -6.24 -41.69 -16.45
N THR A 18 -7.05 -41.98 -15.44
CA THR A 18 -8.34 -42.65 -15.60
C THR A 18 -9.43 -41.87 -14.90
N VAL A 19 -10.67 -41.94 -15.39
CA VAL A 19 -11.84 -41.28 -14.76
C VAL A 19 -12.00 -41.71 -13.30
N LYS A 20 -11.75 -43.00 -13.01
CA LYS A 20 -11.85 -43.58 -11.67
C LYS A 20 -10.84 -42.98 -10.70
N ASP A 21 -9.60 -42.81 -11.13
CA ASP A 21 -8.53 -42.27 -10.28
C ASP A 21 -8.68 -40.76 -10.05
N ILE A 22 -9.14 -40.01 -11.06
CA ILE A 22 -9.46 -38.59 -10.91
C ILE A 22 -10.64 -38.41 -9.94
N SER A 23 -11.69 -39.24 -10.05
CA SER A 23 -12.82 -39.23 -9.12
C SER A 23 -12.41 -39.57 -7.68
N LYS A 24 -11.54 -40.58 -7.51
CA LYS A 24 -10.97 -40.93 -6.21
C LYS A 24 -10.15 -39.78 -5.63
N PHE A 25 -9.32 -39.14 -6.43
CA PHE A 25 -8.52 -37.99 -6.00
C PHE A 25 -9.40 -36.80 -5.58
N LEU A 26 -10.47 -36.51 -6.33
CA LEU A 26 -11.46 -35.48 -5.99
C LEU A 26 -12.11 -35.74 -4.63
N SER A 27 -12.53 -36.99 -4.37
CA SER A 27 -13.17 -37.36 -3.09
C SER A 27 -12.26 -37.23 -1.87
N GLN A 28 -10.94 -37.26 -2.07
CA GLN A 28 -9.94 -37.14 -1.01
C GLN A 28 -9.48 -35.70 -0.78
N LEU A 29 -9.80 -34.79 -1.70
CA LEU A 29 -9.42 -33.38 -1.58
C LEU A 29 -10.40 -32.65 -0.67
N PRO A 30 -9.90 -31.83 0.26
CA PRO A 30 -10.72 -30.82 0.91
C PRO A 30 -11.35 -29.89 -0.13
N LYS A 31 -12.61 -29.48 0.07
CA LYS A 31 -13.34 -28.58 -0.86
C LYS A 31 -12.56 -27.31 -1.18
N ASP A 32 -11.86 -26.74 -0.20
CA ASP A 32 -11.05 -25.53 -0.35
C ASP A 32 -9.76 -25.74 -1.17
N GLU A 33 -9.38 -26.99 -1.47
CA GLU A 33 -8.26 -27.33 -2.34
C GLU A 33 -8.68 -27.73 -3.77
N GLU A 34 -9.97 -27.96 -4.05
CA GLU A 34 -10.46 -28.39 -5.36
C GLU A 34 -10.03 -27.45 -6.49
N TYR A 35 -9.99 -26.14 -6.26
CA TYR A 35 -9.58 -25.17 -7.28
C TYR A 35 -8.15 -25.42 -7.82
N LYS A 36 -7.28 -26.08 -7.04
CA LYS A 36 -5.90 -26.43 -7.45
C LYS A 36 -5.92 -27.42 -8.62
N LEU A 37 -6.99 -28.22 -8.76
CA LEU A 37 -7.20 -29.11 -9.89
C LEU A 37 -7.61 -28.37 -11.16
N GLY A 38 -8.13 -27.15 -11.09
CA GLY A 38 -8.52 -26.40 -12.29
C GLY A 38 -7.35 -26.15 -13.25
N VAL A 39 -6.16 -25.89 -12.70
CA VAL A 39 -4.91 -25.72 -13.47
C VAL A 39 -4.48 -27.03 -14.12
N VAL A 40 -4.73 -28.16 -13.46
CA VAL A 40 -4.36 -29.50 -13.95
C VAL A 40 -5.36 -29.99 -14.99
N LYS A 41 -6.67 -29.79 -14.76
CA LYS A 41 -7.75 -30.03 -15.73
C LYS A 41 -7.46 -29.31 -17.05
N GLY A 42 -7.15 -28.00 -17.01
CA GLY A 42 -6.85 -27.24 -18.23
C GLY A 42 -5.62 -27.78 -18.98
N PHE A 43 -4.59 -28.23 -18.25
CA PHE A 43 -3.42 -28.84 -18.86
C PHE A 43 -3.72 -30.20 -19.50
N TRP A 44 -4.51 -31.05 -18.84
CA TRP A 44 -4.89 -32.36 -19.38
C TRP A 44 -5.79 -32.24 -20.60
N LEU A 45 -6.76 -31.32 -20.59
CA LEU A 45 -7.57 -31.03 -21.78
C LEU A 45 -6.69 -30.57 -22.94
N GLN A 46 -5.74 -29.65 -22.68
CA GLN A 46 -4.85 -29.17 -23.73
C GLN A 46 -3.83 -30.22 -24.20
N TRP A 47 -3.43 -31.16 -23.34
CA TRP A 47 -2.61 -32.31 -23.70
C TRP A 47 -3.38 -33.22 -24.67
N PHE A 48 -4.66 -33.48 -24.41
CA PHE A 48 -5.54 -34.22 -25.30
C PHE A 48 -5.76 -33.47 -26.63
N ASP A 49 -6.04 -32.15 -26.60
CA ASP A 49 -6.22 -31.31 -27.80
C ASP A 49 -4.99 -31.27 -28.71
N TRP A 50 -3.80 -31.52 -28.17
CA TRP A 50 -2.54 -31.60 -28.93
C TRP A 50 -2.25 -33.00 -29.50
N ASP A 51 -3.20 -33.94 -29.42
CA ASP A 51 -3.07 -35.34 -29.86
C ASP A 51 -1.84 -36.05 -29.25
N LEU A 52 -1.44 -35.65 -28.03
CA LEU A 52 -0.34 -36.29 -27.32
C LEU A 52 -0.83 -37.57 -26.62
N PRO A 53 -0.07 -38.69 -26.69
CA PRO A 53 -0.48 -39.94 -26.08
C PRO A 53 -0.55 -39.83 -24.54
N GLY A 54 -1.48 -40.56 -23.93
CA GLY A 54 -1.60 -40.71 -22.48
C GLY A 54 -2.90 -40.19 -21.84
N ILE A 55 -3.82 -39.63 -22.63
CA ILE A 55 -5.16 -39.24 -22.18
C ILE A 55 -6.19 -39.83 -23.15
N ASP A 56 -7.04 -40.70 -22.62
CA ASP A 56 -8.12 -41.30 -23.39
C ASP A 56 -9.30 -40.32 -23.51
N LYS A 57 -10.12 -40.49 -24.55
CA LYS A 57 -11.24 -39.57 -24.86
C LYS A 57 -12.27 -39.50 -23.73
N ASP A 58 -12.56 -40.62 -23.08
CA ASP A 58 -13.48 -40.68 -21.94
C ASP A 58 -12.99 -39.84 -20.74
N VAL A 59 -11.66 -39.76 -20.55
CA VAL A 59 -11.05 -38.88 -19.55
C VAL A 59 -11.20 -37.42 -19.93
N ALA A 60 -11.01 -37.07 -21.20
CA ALA A 60 -11.20 -35.71 -21.68
C ALA A 60 -12.67 -35.27 -21.53
N ASP A 61 -13.63 -36.09 -21.97
CA ASP A 61 -15.07 -35.83 -21.84
C ASP A 61 -15.46 -35.62 -20.36
N PHE A 62 -14.99 -36.49 -19.46
CA PHE A 62 -15.20 -36.34 -18.02
C PHE A 62 -14.60 -35.03 -17.48
N LEU A 63 -13.38 -34.69 -17.92
CA LEU A 63 -12.72 -33.46 -17.50
C LEU A 63 -13.47 -32.23 -17.97
N GLU A 64 -14.07 -32.19 -19.16
CA GLU A 64 -14.87 -31.06 -19.63
C GLU A 64 -16.08 -30.83 -18.72
N GLU A 65 -16.83 -31.88 -18.41
CA GLU A 65 -18.03 -31.85 -17.56
C GLU A 65 -17.72 -31.53 -16.09
N LEU A 66 -16.51 -31.79 -15.63
CA LEU A 66 -16.12 -31.62 -14.23
C LEU A 66 -16.22 -30.15 -13.76
N ILE A 67 -17.18 -29.86 -12.89
CA ILE A 67 -17.32 -28.57 -12.22
C ILE A 67 -16.54 -28.59 -10.91
N LEU A 68 -15.47 -27.79 -10.84
CA LEU A 68 -14.65 -27.63 -9.64
C LEU A 68 -15.11 -26.41 -8.84
N SER A 69 -15.13 -26.52 -7.51
CA SER A 69 -15.37 -25.35 -6.68
C SER A 69 -14.21 -24.35 -6.80
N GLY A 70 -14.54 -23.06 -6.75
CA GLY A 70 -13.56 -21.98 -6.75
C GLY A 70 -12.84 -21.87 -5.42
N ASN A 71 -11.64 -21.29 -5.43
CA ASN A 71 -10.92 -20.96 -4.20
C ASN A 71 -11.80 -20.05 -3.32
N THR A 72 -11.82 -20.28 -2.00
CA THR A 72 -12.45 -19.36 -1.03
C THR A 72 -11.79 -17.98 -1.16
N LYS A 73 -12.52 -17.03 -1.73
CA LYS A 73 -12.05 -15.65 -1.89
C LYS A 73 -12.56 -14.83 -0.73
N GLY A 74 -11.68 -14.00 -0.16
CA GLY A 74 -12.13 -12.91 0.68
C GLY A 74 -12.31 -13.21 2.16
N GLU A 75 -12.06 -14.44 2.61
CA GLU A 75 -12.17 -14.82 4.03
C GLU A 75 -11.39 -13.89 4.97
N ALA A 76 -10.16 -13.52 4.60
CA ALA A 76 -9.34 -12.59 5.37
C ALA A 76 -9.97 -11.19 5.49
N VAL A 77 -10.73 -10.76 4.48
CA VAL A 77 -11.43 -9.47 4.46
C VAL A 77 -12.71 -9.57 5.30
N ALA A 78 -13.50 -10.61 5.07
CA ALA A 78 -14.74 -10.88 5.80
C ALA A 78 -14.48 -10.99 7.31
N LYS A 79 -13.40 -11.68 7.72
CA LYS A 79 -13.01 -11.84 9.13
C LYS A 79 -12.19 -10.68 9.69
N GLY A 80 -11.87 -9.65 8.90
CA GLY A 80 -11.05 -8.53 9.34
C GLY A 80 -9.65 -8.92 9.85
N CYS A 81 -9.04 -9.95 9.25
CA CYS A 81 -7.78 -10.54 9.72
C CYS A 81 -6.66 -9.48 9.81
N PRO A 82 -5.94 -9.38 10.95
CA PRO A 82 -4.90 -8.37 11.14
C PRO A 82 -3.63 -8.58 10.32
N TYR A 83 -3.41 -9.78 9.78
CA TYR A 83 -2.20 -10.10 9.03
C TYR A 83 -2.39 -10.12 7.51
N SER A 84 -3.60 -10.44 7.04
CA SER A 84 -3.89 -10.67 5.61
C SER A 84 -5.14 -9.95 5.09
N GLY A 85 -5.96 -9.40 6.00
CA GLY A 85 -7.14 -8.60 5.69
C GLY A 85 -6.81 -7.13 5.42
N PRO A 86 -7.84 -6.26 5.31
CA PRO A 86 -7.65 -4.83 5.16
C PRO A 86 -6.88 -4.23 6.35
N LEU A 87 -6.20 -3.12 6.05
CA LEU A 87 -5.59 -2.28 7.07
C LEU A 87 -6.66 -1.44 7.76
N THR A 88 -6.45 -1.12 9.03
CA THR A 88 -7.24 -0.11 9.75
C THR A 88 -6.80 1.30 9.36
N GLU A 89 -7.54 2.32 9.78
CA GLU A 89 -7.11 3.72 9.58
C GLU A 89 -5.82 4.01 10.35
N LEU A 90 -5.71 3.53 11.59
CA LEU A 90 -4.50 3.67 12.41
C LEU A 90 -3.28 2.98 11.79
N GLU A 91 -3.42 1.78 11.22
CA GLU A 91 -2.33 1.12 10.48
C GLU A 91 -1.94 1.90 9.22
N GLN A 92 -2.91 2.45 8.48
CA GLN A 92 -2.63 3.26 7.29
C GLN A 92 -1.84 4.51 7.66
N SER A 93 -2.29 5.26 8.68
CA SER A 93 -1.58 6.43 9.18
C SER A 93 -0.19 6.06 9.72
N ALA A 94 -0.05 4.90 10.38
CA ALA A 94 1.24 4.41 10.85
C ALA A 94 2.26 4.20 9.75
N LEU A 95 1.82 3.58 8.66
CA LEU A 95 2.66 3.30 7.53
C LEU A 95 3.01 4.57 6.76
N LEU A 96 2.08 5.50 6.59
CA LEU A 96 2.31 6.78 5.92
C LEU A 96 3.33 7.62 6.69
N ASP A 97 3.13 7.83 7.99
CA ASP A 97 4.05 8.60 8.83
C ASP A 97 5.45 7.97 8.84
N TRP A 98 5.53 6.64 9.02
CA TRP A 98 6.80 5.94 8.97
C TRP A 98 7.48 6.12 7.61
N ALA A 99 6.75 5.98 6.50
CA ALA A 99 7.29 6.10 5.16
C ALA A 99 7.83 7.51 4.86
N VAL A 100 7.12 8.56 5.29
CA VAL A 100 7.56 9.95 5.16
C VAL A 100 8.83 10.19 5.95
N ASN A 101 8.87 9.80 7.24
CA ASN A 101 10.05 9.95 8.08
C ASN A 101 11.25 9.15 7.53
N ALA A 102 11.01 7.92 7.05
CA ALA A 102 12.05 7.08 6.45
C ALA A 102 12.63 7.68 5.17
N LEU A 103 11.79 8.30 4.33
CA LEU A 103 12.25 9.01 3.13
C LEU A 103 13.09 10.24 3.51
N GLN A 104 12.62 11.05 4.46
CA GLN A 104 13.33 12.26 4.91
C GLN A 104 14.72 11.95 5.47
N ARG A 105 14.87 10.82 6.16
CA ARG A 105 16.13 10.33 6.72
C ARG A 105 17.02 9.60 5.71
N GLY A 106 16.54 9.38 4.49
CA GLY A 106 17.24 8.60 3.47
C GLY A 106 17.30 7.09 3.75
N ALA A 107 16.48 6.56 4.66
CA ALA A 107 16.42 5.14 4.97
C ALA A 107 15.78 4.33 3.83
N ILE A 108 14.86 4.93 3.08
CA ILE A 108 14.31 4.40 1.83
C ILE A 108 14.52 5.40 0.70
N ARG A 109 14.59 4.90 -0.55
CA ARG A 109 14.72 5.79 -1.72
C ARG A 109 13.34 6.25 -2.17
N LEU A 110 13.31 7.30 -2.99
CA LEU A 110 12.09 7.82 -3.60
C LEU A 110 11.32 6.74 -4.38
N THR A 111 12.03 5.78 -4.99
CA THR A 111 11.42 4.65 -5.70
C THR A 111 10.56 3.75 -4.80
N GLU A 112 11.04 3.38 -3.62
CA GLU A 112 10.31 2.56 -2.66
C GLU A 112 9.10 3.33 -2.12
N TYR A 113 9.31 4.58 -1.74
CA TYR A 113 8.26 5.47 -1.22
C TYR A 113 7.12 5.63 -2.25
N ALA A 114 7.47 6.01 -3.49
CA ALA A 114 6.52 6.17 -4.59
C ALA A 114 5.73 4.89 -4.88
N TYR A 115 6.41 3.74 -4.87
CA TYR A 115 5.76 2.45 -5.13
C TYR A 115 4.76 2.08 -4.03
N PHE A 116 5.16 2.25 -2.77
CA PHE A 116 4.29 2.08 -1.61
C PHE A 116 3.07 3.02 -1.67
N LEU A 117 3.28 4.31 -1.90
CA LEU A 117 2.22 5.33 -1.94
C LEU A 117 1.22 5.05 -3.07
N CYS A 118 1.70 4.66 -4.25
CA CYS A 118 0.85 4.20 -5.36
C CYS A 118 -0.06 3.04 -4.94
N LEU A 119 0.50 2.00 -4.32
CA LEU A 119 -0.28 0.83 -3.90
C LEU A 119 -1.33 1.21 -2.85
N MET A 120 -0.92 1.96 -1.83
CA MET A 120 -1.76 2.35 -0.70
C MET A 120 -2.93 3.24 -1.12
N LEU A 121 -2.67 4.33 -1.84
CA LEU A 121 -3.70 5.34 -2.12
C LEU A 121 -4.67 4.91 -3.23
N THR A 122 -4.19 4.13 -4.20
CA THR A 122 -4.97 3.76 -5.38
C THR A 122 -5.62 2.38 -5.28
N GLY A 123 -5.07 1.46 -4.48
CA GLY A 123 -5.52 0.06 -4.41
C GLY A 123 -5.36 -0.72 -5.74
N ARG A 124 -4.57 -0.20 -6.68
CA ARG A 124 -4.30 -0.83 -7.99
C ARG A 124 -3.36 -2.01 -7.84
N ARG A 125 -3.46 -2.96 -8.78
CA ARG A 125 -2.60 -4.15 -8.77
C ARG A 125 -1.15 -3.75 -9.07
N ALA A 126 -0.20 -4.47 -8.49
CA ALA A 126 1.23 -4.27 -8.71
C ALA A 126 1.60 -4.16 -10.21
N ILE A 127 1.05 -5.06 -11.04
CA ILE A 127 1.29 -5.06 -12.49
C ILE A 127 0.77 -3.79 -13.19
N GLN A 128 -0.28 -3.17 -12.68
CA GLN A 128 -0.83 -1.92 -13.22
C GLN A 128 0.09 -0.75 -12.87
N ILE A 129 0.59 -0.72 -11.62
CA ILE A 129 1.55 0.29 -11.15
C ILE A 129 2.88 0.18 -11.91
N GLN A 130 3.40 -1.04 -12.10
CA GLN A 130 4.60 -1.31 -12.90
C GLN A 130 4.48 -0.81 -14.33
N SER A 131 3.26 -0.85 -14.89
CA SER A 131 3.00 -0.49 -16.28
C SER A 131 2.87 1.01 -16.52
N LEU A 132 2.98 1.86 -15.48
CA LEU A 132 2.83 3.31 -15.60
C LEU A 132 4.02 3.96 -16.32
N ARG A 133 3.72 5.03 -17.08
CA ARG A 133 4.68 5.90 -17.78
C ARG A 133 4.46 7.36 -17.39
N ALA A 134 5.44 8.22 -17.65
CA ALA A 134 5.36 9.65 -17.33
C ALA A 134 4.17 10.37 -18.00
N VAL A 135 3.75 9.92 -19.19
CA VAL A 135 2.55 10.41 -19.90
C VAL A 135 1.25 10.16 -19.14
N ASP A 136 1.23 9.21 -18.21
CA ASP A 136 0.04 8.84 -17.44
C ASP A 136 -0.24 9.77 -16.27
N LEU A 137 0.55 10.84 -16.10
CA LEU A 137 0.42 11.85 -15.05
C LEU A 137 -0.03 13.21 -15.62
N PRO A 138 -1.23 13.29 -16.23
CA PRO A 138 -1.79 14.57 -16.66
C PRO A 138 -2.14 15.45 -15.44
N MET A 139 -2.15 16.75 -15.68
CA MET A 139 -2.60 17.77 -14.75
C MET A 139 -3.36 18.80 -15.57
N SER A 140 -4.51 19.22 -15.07
CA SER A 140 -5.32 20.27 -15.66
C SER A 140 -5.65 21.32 -14.62
N GLU A 141 -5.50 22.59 -14.98
CA GLU A 141 -5.93 23.70 -14.13
C GLU A 141 -7.46 23.80 -14.15
N THR A 142 -8.05 24.01 -12.98
CA THR A 142 -9.47 24.30 -12.84
C THR A 142 -9.65 25.59 -12.03
N PRO A 143 -10.81 26.26 -12.09
CA PRO A 143 -11.07 27.44 -11.26
C PRO A 143 -10.91 27.19 -9.75
N ASN A 144 -11.06 25.94 -9.31
CA ASN A 144 -10.97 25.52 -7.90
C ASN A 144 -9.58 24.97 -7.53
N GLY A 145 -8.58 25.13 -8.41
CA GLY A 145 -7.22 24.63 -8.23
C GLY A 145 -6.84 23.54 -9.24
N ASN A 146 -5.67 22.93 -9.02
CA ASN A 146 -5.12 21.93 -9.92
C ASN A 146 -5.82 20.58 -9.76
N ASN A 147 -6.29 20.00 -10.86
CA ASN A 147 -6.84 18.65 -10.89
C ASN A 147 -5.77 17.65 -11.35
N PHE A 148 -5.38 16.76 -10.44
CA PHE A 148 -4.37 15.74 -10.68
C PHE A 148 -5.03 14.38 -10.91
N THR A 149 -4.69 13.75 -12.04
CA THR A 149 -5.21 12.42 -12.36
C THR A 149 -4.10 11.46 -12.78
N LEU A 150 -4.41 10.16 -12.71
CA LEU A 150 -3.52 9.06 -13.09
C LEU A 150 -4.25 8.16 -14.10
N ASN A 151 -3.68 8.01 -15.29
CA ASN A 151 -4.17 7.10 -16.31
C ASN A 151 -3.58 5.70 -16.08
N VAL A 152 -4.29 4.84 -15.38
CA VAL A 152 -3.78 3.52 -15.01
C VAL A 152 -4.08 2.50 -16.10
N PRO A 153 -3.06 1.79 -16.65
CA PRO A 153 -3.29 0.68 -17.56
C PRO A 153 -4.14 -0.42 -16.91
N ARG A 154 -5.17 -0.87 -17.62
CA ARG A 154 -5.96 -2.03 -17.20
C ARG A 154 -5.14 -3.30 -17.40
N ALA A 155 -5.28 -4.24 -16.47
CA ALA A 155 -4.57 -5.52 -16.54
C ALA A 155 -5.57 -6.69 -16.51
N LYS A 156 -5.09 -7.87 -16.93
CA LYS A 156 -5.88 -9.13 -16.93
C LYS A 156 -7.20 -9.05 -17.71
N GLN A 157 -7.25 -8.22 -18.76
CA GLN A 157 -8.37 -8.22 -19.70
C GLN A 157 -8.19 -9.38 -20.69
N ARG A 158 -9.27 -10.10 -20.99
CA ARG A 158 -9.22 -11.20 -21.98
C ARG A 158 -8.87 -10.61 -23.35
N GLY A 159 -7.84 -11.15 -24.00
CA GLY A 159 -7.35 -10.66 -25.30
C GLY A 159 -6.69 -9.28 -25.27
N GLY A 160 -6.45 -8.70 -24.08
CA GLY A 160 -5.88 -7.36 -23.96
C GLY A 160 -4.39 -7.29 -24.30
N SER A 161 -3.98 -6.24 -25.00
CA SER A 161 -2.57 -5.92 -25.24
C SER A 161 -1.96 -5.10 -24.09
N PHE A 162 -0.62 -5.07 -24.03
CA PHE A 162 0.10 -4.24 -23.05
C PHE A 162 -0.29 -2.77 -23.23
N ARG A 163 -0.82 -2.16 -22.16
CA ARG A 163 -1.35 -0.79 -22.17
C ARG A 163 -2.40 -0.55 -23.27
N GLY A 164 -3.21 -1.57 -23.59
CA GLY A 164 -4.29 -1.47 -24.58
C GLY A 164 -5.52 -0.70 -24.09
N GLU A 165 -5.79 -0.73 -22.79
CA GLU A 165 -6.91 -0.02 -22.16
C GLU A 165 -6.44 0.71 -20.89
N PHE A 166 -7.13 1.80 -20.56
CA PHE A 166 -6.80 2.63 -19.40
C PHE A 166 -8.03 2.93 -18.54
N ARG A 167 -7.75 3.23 -17.27
CA ARG A 167 -8.71 3.81 -16.33
C ARG A 167 -8.09 5.03 -15.67
N THR A 168 -8.71 6.18 -15.89
CA THR A 168 -8.32 7.43 -15.24
C THR A 168 -8.91 7.49 -13.84
N ILE A 169 -8.07 7.86 -12.86
CA ILE A 169 -8.51 8.14 -11.49
C ILE A 169 -7.97 9.48 -10.99
N PRO A 170 -8.72 10.19 -10.14
CA PRO A 170 -8.17 11.31 -9.39
C PRO A 170 -7.12 10.81 -8.39
N ILE A 171 -6.06 11.58 -8.21
CA ILE A 171 -5.01 11.33 -7.22
C ILE A 171 -4.71 12.60 -6.42
N SER A 172 -4.12 12.44 -5.23
CA SER A 172 -3.64 13.59 -4.44
C SER A 172 -2.48 14.29 -5.15
N ASP A 173 -2.32 15.58 -4.84
CA ASP A 173 -1.16 16.37 -5.26
C ASP A 173 0.15 15.71 -4.82
N GLU A 174 0.21 15.26 -3.56
CA GLU A 174 1.37 14.57 -3.01
C GLU A 174 1.78 13.34 -3.85
N LEU A 175 0.84 12.48 -4.24
CA LEU A 175 1.14 11.33 -5.08
C LEU A 175 1.60 11.78 -6.46
N HIS A 176 0.96 12.79 -7.05
CA HIS A 176 1.35 13.30 -8.37
C HIS A 176 2.78 13.85 -8.35
N MET A 177 3.10 14.70 -7.37
CA MET A 177 4.43 15.30 -7.21
C MET A 177 5.49 14.25 -6.92
N THR A 178 5.21 13.28 -6.05
CA THR A 178 6.12 12.16 -5.78
C THR A 178 6.48 11.41 -7.07
N LEU A 179 5.48 11.11 -7.90
CA LEU A 179 5.69 10.42 -9.17
C LEU A 179 6.42 11.30 -10.21
N LYS A 180 6.15 12.62 -10.24
CA LYS A 180 6.87 13.56 -11.09
C LYS A 180 8.35 13.68 -10.68
N CYS A 181 8.64 13.76 -9.38
CA CYS A 181 10.01 13.75 -8.87
C CYS A 181 10.75 12.49 -9.31
N LEU A 182 10.10 11.32 -9.25
CA LEU A 182 10.70 10.07 -9.70
C LEU A 182 10.98 10.05 -11.21
N VAL A 183 10.10 10.64 -12.03
CA VAL A 183 10.34 10.82 -13.48
C VAL A 183 11.53 11.75 -13.72
N VAL A 184 11.68 12.83 -12.97
CA VAL A 184 12.81 13.76 -13.07
C VAL A 184 14.13 13.08 -12.69
N GLU A 185 14.13 12.32 -11.59
CA GLU A 185 15.30 11.53 -11.16
C GLU A 185 15.68 10.50 -12.23
N SER A 186 14.69 9.77 -12.75
CA SER A 186 14.89 8.75 -13.79
C SER A 186 15.45 9.37 -15.07
N LYS A 187 14.90 10.51 -15.51
CA LYS A 187 15.43 11.28 -16.64
C LYS A 187 16.90 11.63 -16.40
N SER A 188 17.21 12.23 -15.26
CA SER A 188 18.59 12.66 -14.94
C SER A 188 19.56 11.48 -14.99
N ARG A 189 19.15 10.33 -14.45
CA ARG A 189 19.98 9.11 -14.44
C ARG A 189 20.20 8.54 -15.84
N ILE A 190 19.17 8.51 -16.68
CA ILE A 190 19.29 8.07 -18.08
C ILE A 190 20.18 9.02 -18.89
N GLU A 191 19.97 10.33 -18.76
CA GLU A 191 20.80 11.35 -19.43
C GLU A 191 22.28 11.22 -19.07
N LYS A 192 22.58 10.92 -17.80
CA LYS A 192 23.95 10.63 -17.33
C LYS A 192 24.49 9.31 -17.91
N LEU A 193 23.69 8.25 -17.88
CA LEU A 193 24.12 6.92 -18.34
C LEU A 193 24.50 6.91 -19.83
N PHE A 194 23.71 7.58 -20.67
CA PHE A 194 23.93 7.64 -22.12
C PHE A 194 24.63 8.91 -22.59
N SER A 195 25.05 9.78 -21.66
CA SER A 195 25.66 11.09 -21.96
C SER A 195 24.86 11.90 -23.01
N CYS A 196 23.53 11.89 -22.89
CA CYS A 196 22.62 12.49 -23.86
C CYS A 196 21.53 13.33 -23.19
N LYS A 197 20.80 14.13 -23.98
CA LYS A 197 19.60 14.85 -23.52
C LYS A 197 18.35 14.21 -24.11
N LEU A 198 17.38 13.90 -23.25
CA LEU A 198 16.13 13.29 -23.69
C LEU A 198 15.14 14.38 -24.12
N PRO A 199 14.64 14.37 -25.37
CA PRO A 199 13.58 15.27 -25.78
C PRO A 199 12.27 14.97 -25.02
N PRO A 200 11.35 15.95 -24.92
CA PRO A 200 10.10 15.81 -24.16
C PRO A 200 9.25 14.60 -24.53
N GLN A 201 9.21 14.23 -25.81
CA GLN A 201 8.45 13.07 -26.29
C GLN A 201 9.00 11.75 -25.71
N ARG A 202 10.33 11.63 -25.56
CA ARG A 202 10.97 10.46 -24.95
C ARG A 202 10.70 10.39 -23.46
N ILE A 203 10.80 11.54 -22.77
CA ILE A 203 10.50 11.62 -21.33
C ILE A 203 9.08 11.14 -21.04
N LYS A 204 8.09 11.55 -21.85
CA LYS A 204 6.70 11.11 -21.71
C LYS A 204 6.54 9.58 -21.76
N GLN A 205 7.39 8.87 -22.51
CA GLN A 205 7.31 7.42 -22.67
C GLN A 205 8.13 6.64 -21.64
N LEU A 206 8.91 7.30 -20.79
CA LEU A 206 9.66 6.63 -19.74
C LEU A 206 8.71 5.94 -18.75
N PRO A 207 8.97 4.67 -18.37
CA PRO A 207 8.29 4.05 -17.26
C PRO A 207 8.53 4.84 -15.98
N ILE A 208 7.53 4.92 -15.11
CA ILE A 208 7.70 5.50 -13.77
C ILE A 208 8.61 4.60 -12.93
N PHE A 209 8.40 3.28 -13.01
CA PHE A 209 9.21 2.29 -12.33
C PHE A 209 10.03 1.53 -13.38
N ILE A 210 11.34 1.77 -13.38
CA ILE A 210 12.26 1.29 -14.42
C ILE A 210 13.01 0.03 -13.96
N GLU A 211 13.16 -0.93 -14.88
CA GLU A 211 14.05 -2.08 -14.71
C GLU A 211 15.50 -1.68 -15.04
N TRP A 212 16.17 -1.05 -14.07
CA TRP A 212 17.51 -0.48 -14.24
C TRP A 212 18.55 -1.51 -14.70
N GLY A 213 18.42 -2.78 -14.29
CA GLY A 213 19.36 -3.84 -14.66
C GLY A 213 19.42 -4.13 -16.16
N ARG A 214 18.38 -3.74 -16.93
CA ARG A 214 18.34 -3.92 -18.39
C ARG A 214 19.04 -2.81 -19.17
N LEU A 215 19.19 -1.62 -18.59
CA LEU A 215 19.75 -0.46 -19.28
C LEU A 215 21.26 -0.55 -19.47
N GLY A 216 21.98 -1.29 -18.62
CA GLY A 216 23.43 -1.46 -18.73
C GLY A 216 23.90 -2.22 -19.97
N ASN A 217 22.97 -2.83 -20.73
CA ASN A 217 23.29 -3.60 -21.93
C ASN A 217 23.36 -2.75 -23.21
N PHE A 218 23.14 -1.44 -23.12
CA PHE A 218 23.03 -0.55 -24.26
C PHE A 218 24.05 0.57 -24.16
N SER A 219 24.61 0.95 -25.31
CA SER A 219 25.56 2.07 -25.41
C SER A 219 24.88 3.36 -25.82
N ASP A 220 23.74 3.28 -26.51
CA ASP A 220 22.93 4.42 -26.95
C ASP A 220 21.45 4.20 -26.59
N PHE A 221 20.79 5.26 -26.13
CA PHE A 221 19.36 5.27 -25.86
C PHE A 221 18.52 5.01 -27.13
N ASN A 222 19.03 5.34 -28.33
CA ASN A 222 18.33 5.05 -29.59
C ASN A 222 18.15 3.53 -29.83
N GLU A 223 19.10 2.70 -29.39
CA GLU A 223 18.99 1.23 -29.45
C GLU A 223 17.85 0.73 -28.56
N VAL A 224 17.74 1.34 -27.37
CA VAL A 224 16.67 1.07 -26.42
C VAL A 224 15.31 1.43 -27.02
N GLU A 225 15.19 2.58 -27.68
CA GLU A 225 13.95 2.97 -28.37
C GLU A 225 13.57 2.01 -29.49
N ALA A 226 14.54 1.56 -30.28
CA ALA A 226 14.30 0.59 -31.34
C ALA A 226 13.74 -0.72 -30.76
N LEU A 227 14.29 -1.19 -29.64
CA LEU A 227 13.80 -2.37 -28.93
C LEU A 227 12.38 -2.17 -28.38
N LEU A 228 12.08 -1.00 -27.84
CA LEU A 228 10.77 -0.69 -27.25
C LEU A 228 9.63 -0.68 -28.27
N LYS A 229 9.91 -0.57 -29.58
CA LYS A 229 8.89 -0.75 -30.63
C LYS A 229 8.33 -2.17 -30.66
N ASN A 230 9.17 -3.17 -30.40
CA ASN A 230 8.80 -4.59 -30.42
C ASN A 230 8.53 -5.15 -29.02
N LYS A 231 9.18 -4.61 -27.99
CA LYS A 231 9.03 -5.02 -26.59
C LYS A 231 8.71 -3.79 -25.73
N PRO A 232 7.48 -3.25 -25.82
CA PRO A 232 7.11 -1.97 -25.20
C PRO A 232 7.14 -1.97 -23.66
N ASP A 233 7.16 -3.15 -23.04
CA ASP A 233 7.27 -3.37 -21.60
C ASP A 233 8.72 -3.57 -21.12
N TYR A 234 9.71 -3.63 -22.03
CA TYR A 234 11.09 -4.03 -21.70
C TYR A 234 11.77 -3.20 -20.62
N LEU A 235 11.50 -1.89 -20.55
CA LEU A 235 12.06 -1.04 -19.49
C LEU A 235 11.21 -0.97 -18.22
N HIS A 236 10.00 -1.53 -18.19
CA HIS A 236 9.13 -1.46 -17.02
C HIS A 236 9.63 -2.44 -15.95
N ALA A 237 9.53 -2.03 -14.69
CA ALA A 237 9.90 -2.86 -13.55
C ALA A 237 9.18 -4.21 -13.61
N THR A 238 9.95 -5.29 -13.43
CA THR A 238 9.39 -6.65 -13.41
C THR A 238 8.59 -6.93 -12.14
N GLN A 239 7.87 -8.06 -12.12
CA GLN A 239 7.23 -8.54 -10.88
C GLN A 239 8.24 -8.77 -9.75
N ASN A 240 9.44 -9.24 -10.07
CA ASN A 240 10.51 -9.43 -9.09
C ASN A 240 10.96 -8.09 -8.53
N THR A 241 11.29 -7.13 -9.39
CA THR A 241 11.73 -5.78 -8.99
C THR A 241 10.69 -5.07 -8.14
N ALA A 242 9.41 -5.14 -8.52
CA ALA A 242 8.34 -4.57 -7.71
C ALA A 242 8.14 -5.30 -6.37
N GLY A 243 8.29 -6.62 -6.36
CA GLY A 243 8.33 -7.42 -5.14
C GLY A 243 9.50 -7.00 -4.24
N ASP A 244 10.67 -6.72 -4.81
CA ASP A 244 11.85 -6.25 -4.11
C ASP A 244 11.70 -4.84 -3.54
N LEU A 245 11.04 -3.93 -4.27
CA LEU A 245 10.69 -2.60 -3.74
C LEU A 245 9.83 -2.73 -2.47
N LEU A 246 8.77 -3.53 -2.51
CA LEU A 246 7.91 -3.74 -1.35
C LEU A 246 8.62 -4.51 -0.22
N ARG A 247 9.45 -5.52 -0.56
CA ARG A 247 10.23 -6.27 0.44
C ARG A 247 11.26 -5.39 1.14
N THR A 248 11.93 -4.51 0.42
CA THR A 248 12.91 -3.56 0.97
C THR A 248 12.23 -2.60 1.93
N PHE A 249 11.10 -2.01 1.49
CA PHE A 249 10.26 -1.19 2.36
C PHE A 249 9.87 -1.94 3.64
N LEU A 250 9.38 -3.17 3.51
CA LEU A 250 8.94 -3.99 4.63
C LEU A 250 10.03 -4.37 5.63
N LYS A 251 11.23 -4.71 5.14
CA LYS A 251 12.36 -5.07 6.01
C LYS A 251 12.79 -3.94 6.94
N LEU A 252 12.57 -2.70 6.52
CA LEU A 252 12.94 -1.50 7.27
C LEU A 252 11.75 -0.94 8.07
N CYS A 253 10.53 -1.38 7.76
CA CYS A 253 9.32 -0.80 8.33
C CYS A 253 9.16 -1.15 9.81
N GLU A 254 9.20 -0.13 10.66
CA GLU A 254 9.05 -0.25 12.11
C GLU A 254 7.62 0.07 12.59
N ALA A 255 6.69 0.34 11.66
CA ALA A 255 5.30 0.63 11.98
C ALA A 255 4.62 -0.59 12.61
N ARG A 256 3.96 -0.38 13.76
CA ARG A 256 3.27 -1.43 14.53
C ARG A 256 1.76 -1.37 14.33
N SER A 257 1.14 -2.54 14.24
CA SER A 257 -0.32 -2.70 14.17
C SER A 257 -0.89 -2.55 15.56
N GLU A 258 -1.78 -1.59 15.73
CA GLU A 258 -2.54 -1.34 16.95
C GLU A 258 -3.34 -2.57 17.42
N ARG A 259 -3.69 -3.46 16.49
CA ARG A 259 -4.45 -4.69 16.78
C ARG A 259 -3.61 -5.81 17.37
N THR A 260 -2.31 -5.87 17.04
CA THR A 260 -1.47 -7.04 17.38
C THR A 260 -0.26 -6.73 18.24
N GLY A 261 0.18 -5.47 18.35
CA GLY A 261 1.47 -5.16 18.99
C GLY A 261 2.68 -5.29 18.05
N ASP A 262 2.55 -6.10 17.01
CA ASP A 262 3.62 -6.49 16.10
C ASP A 262 3.78 -5.53 14.92
N PHE A 263 4.89 -5.68 14.18
CA PHE A 263 5.10 -4.99 12.91
C PHE A 263 4.01 -5.31 11.88
N ILE A 264 3.56 -4.29 11.15
CA ILE A 264 2.50 -4.44 10.16
C ILE A 264 3.00 -5.26 8.96
N THR A 265 2.36 -6.39 8.68
CA THR A 265 2.66 -7.23 7.52
C THR A 265 2.02 -6.65 6.25
N LEU A 266 2.77 -6.36 5.19
CA LEU A 266 2.20 -5.79 3.96
C LEU A 266 2.26 -6.77 2.79
N THR A 267 1.23 -6.71 1.97
CA THR A 267 1.25 -7.28 0.62
C THR A 267 0.49 -6.33 -0.30
N SER A 268 0.80 -6.33 -1.61
CA SER A 268 0.04 -5.54 -2.58
C SER A 268 -1.47 -5.83 -2.55
N ARG A 269 -1.86 -7.03 -2.09
CA ARG A 269 -3.25 -7.45 -1.95
C ARG A 269 -3.94 -6.75 -0.77
N ARG A 270 -3.24 -6.58 0.37
CA ARG A 270 -3.79 -5.88 1.54
C ARG A 270 -4.18 -4.45 1.19
N PHE A 271 -3.34 -3.68 0.49
CA PHE A 271 -3.69 -2.30 0.08
C PHE A 271 -4.96 -2.24 -0.78
N ARG A 272 -5.11 -3.18 -1.70
CA ARG A 272 -6.34 -3.31 -2.50
C ARG A 272 -7.56 -3.64 -1.63
N TYR A 273 -7.40 -4.54 -0.68
CA TYR A 273 -8.46 -4.89 0.28
C TYR A 273 -8.85 -3.70 1.15
N THR A 274 -7.87 -2.95 1.66
CA THR A 274 -8.08 -1.70 2.38
C THR A 274 -8.88 -0.72 1.53
N LYS A 275 -8.47 -0.45 0.29
CA LYS A 275 -9.19 0.48 -0.59
C LYS A 275 -10.63 0.03 -0.84
N GLY A 276 -10.85 -1.25 -1.14
CA GLY A 276 -12.18 -1.80 -1.38
C GLY A 276 -13.08 -1.68 -0.15
N THR A 277 -12.55 -2.07 1.01
CA THR A 277 -13.27 -1.99 2.30
C THR A 277 -13.60 -0.55 2.67
N ASN A 278 -12.67 0.38 2.49
CA ASN A 278 -12.90 1.80 2.80
C ASN A 278 -13.93 2.45 1.88
N LEU A 279 -13.94 2.10 0.58
CA LEU A 279 -15.00 2.54 -0.33
C LEU A 279 -16.36 1.97 0.08
N ALA A 280 -16.42 0.68 0.43
CA ALA A 280 -17.64 0.04 0.90
C ALA A 280 -18.18 0.67 2.20
N ARG A 281 -17.30 0.99 3.16
CA ARG A 281 -17.65 1.72 4.40
C ARG A 281 -18.24 3.10 4.12
N ARG A 282 -17.83 3.74 3.02
CA ARG A 282 -18.41 5.02 2.54
C ARG A 282 -19.72 4.85 1.77
N GLY A 283 -20.33 3.66 1.81
CA GLY A 283 -21.57 3.34 1.10
C GLY A 283 -21.41 3.07 -0.40
N ILE A 284 -20.17 3.05 -0.92
CA ILE A 284 -19.92 2.78 -2.34
C ILE A 284 -20.01 1.27 -2.58
N SER A 285 -20.99 0.85 -3.36
CA SER A 285 -21.29 -0.55 -3.62
C SER A 285 -21.50 -0.83 -5.13
N GLY A 286 -21.76 -2.08 -5.48
CA GLY A 286 -22.16 -2.47 -6.83
C GLY A 286 -21.13 -2.12 -7.92
N THR A 287 -21.63 -1.62 -9.03
CA THR A 287 -20.83 -1.26 -10.21
C THR A 287 -19.84 -0.13 -9.92
N ALA A 288 -20.18 0.82 -9.05
CA ALA A 288 -19.29 1.91 -8.66
C ALA A 288 -18.05 1.38 -7.92
N LEU A 289 -18.23 0.47 -6.96
CA LEU A 289 -17.13 -0.19 -6.25
C LEU A 289 -16.26 -1.04 -7.20
N ALA A 290 -16.91 -1.79 -8.10
CA ALA A 290 -16.23 -2.57 -9.14
C ALA A 290 -15.37 -1.66 -10.04
N LEU A 291 -15.92 -0.53 -10.48
CA LEU A 291 -15.24 0.46 -11.31
C LEU A 291 -14.03 1.04 -10.59
N SER A 292 -14.19 1.46 -9.33
CA SER A 292 -13.11 2.02 -8.52
C SER A 292 -11.94 1.05 -8.37
N LEU A 293 -12.22 -0.25 -8.19
CA LEU A 293 -11.18 -1.27 -8.08
C LEU A 293 -10.67 -1.79 -9.44
N ASP A 294 -11.21 -1.34 -10.57
CA ASP A 294 -10.90 -1.87 -11.90
C ASP A 294 -11.18 -3.38 -11.99
N HIS A 295 -12.40 -3.74 -11.60
CA HIS A 295 -13.05 -4.99 -11.98
C HIS A 295 -13.83 -4.79 -13.27
N SER A 296 -13.98 -5.87 -14.04
CA SER A 296 -14.84 -5.89 -15.23
C SER A 296 -16.29 -6.26 -14.88
N ASP A 297 -16.51 -6.85 -13.70
CA ASP A 297 -17.82 -7.26 -13.18
C ASP A 297 -17.90 -7.05 -11.66
N THR A 298 -19.06 -7.35 -11.09
CA THR A 298 -19.36 -7.21 -9.66
C THR A 298 -19.11 -8.50 -8.86
N GLN A 299 -18.73 -9.62 -9.48
CA GLN A 299 -18.74 -10.94 -8.83
C GLN A 299 -17.81 -11.07 -7.61
N ASN A 300 -16.84 -10.17 -7.46
CA ASN A 300 -15.82 -10.23 -6.42
C ASN A 300 -15.84 -8.99 -5.49
N ILE A 301 -16.94 -8.22 -5.46
CA ILE A 301 -17.04 -7.02 -4.63
C ILE A 301 -17.68 -7.27 -3.26
N ASP A 302 -18.51 -8.30 -3.13
CA ASP A 302 -19.27 -8.57 -1.90
C ASP A 302 -18.36 -8.87 -0.70
N VAL A 303 -17.17 -9.40 -1.00
CA VAL A 303 -16.07 -9.58 -0.04
C VAL A 303 -15.75 -8.31 0.76
N TYR A 304 -15.98 -7.12 0.21
CA TYR A 304 -15.70 -5.83 0.88
C TYR A 304 -16.89 -5.29 1.68
N THR A 305 -18.11 -5.73 1.41
CA THR A 305 -19.33 -5.21 2.03
C THR A 305 -19.75 -6.02 3.26
N GLU A 306 -19.37 -7.29 3.35
CA GLU A 306 -19.75 -8.21 4.43
C GLU A 306 -19.36 -7.77 5.87
N ASN A 307 -18.39 -6.85 6.02
CA ASN A 307 -17.84 -6.46 7.33
C ASN A 307 -17.96 -4.95 7.64
N THR A 308 -18.93 -4.24 7.03
CA THR A 308 -18.85 -2.77 6.95
C THR A 308 -19.42 -1.94 8.10
N SER A 309 -20.23 -2.45 9.04
CA SER A 309 -21.05 -1.49 9.84
C SER A 309 -21.30 -1.74 11.34
N LYS A 310 -20.75 -2.77 12.00
CA LYS A 310 -20.97 -2.91 13.47
C LYS A 310 -19.79 -3.37 14.32
N ASN A 311 -18.92 -4.25 13.81
CA ASN A 311 -17.88 -4.84 14.66
C ASN A 311 -16.60 -3.99 14.75
N ALA A 312 -16.28 -3.19 13.72
CA ALA A 312 -15.06 -2.38 13.69
C ALA A 312 -15.11 -1.21 14.67
N GLU A 313 -16.24 -0.49 14.76
CA GLU A 313 -16.42 0.66 15.65
C GLU A 313 -16.34 0.27 17.14
N VAL A 314 -16.85 -0.91 17.48
CA VAL A 314 -16.82 -1.43 18.87
C VAL A 314 -15.39 -1.79 19.29
N ILE A 315 -14.61 -2.39 18.39
CA ILE A 315 -13.21 -2.77 18.66
C ILE A 315 -12.33 -1.53 18.82
N GLU A 316 -12.50 -0.52 17.97
CA GLU A 316 -11.70 0.71 17.98
C GLU A 316 -11.88 1.52 19.27
N LYS A 317 -13.12 1.63 19.77
CA LYS A 317 -13.43 2.31 21.04
C LYS A 317 -12.84 1.61 22.26
N ILE A 318 -12.73 0.28 22.22
CA ILE A 318 -12.14 -0.53 23.31
C ILE A 318 -10.60 -0.47 23.27
N MET A 319 -10.02 -0.36 22.08
CA MET A 319 -8.56 -0.45 21.92
C MET A 319 -7.84 0.85 22.32
N ALA A 320 -8.43 2.03 22.13
CA ALA A 320 -7.76 3.34 22.27
C ALA A 320 -6.80 3.50 23.50
N PRO A 321 -7.15 3.07 24.73
CA PRO A 321 -6.24 3.15 25.89
C PRO A 321 -5.04 2.19 25.79
N VAL A 322 -5.21 1.04 25.14
CA VAL A 322 -4.15 0.05 24.87
C VAL A 322 -3.20 0.54 23.76
N LEU A 323 -3.63 1.48 22.92
CA LEU A 323 -2.86 1.97 21.77
C LEU A 323 -1.86 3.09 22.10
N ALA A 324 -1.97 3.74 23.27
CA ALA A 324 -1.08 4.82 23.68
C ALA A 324 0.42 4.41 23.69
N PRO A 325 0.81 3.23 24.19
CA PRO A 325 2.19 2.74 24.07
C PRO A 325 2.62 2.44 22.63
N MET A 326 1.69 2.25 21.70
CA MET A 326 1.98 1.87 20.30
C MET A 326 2.23 3.10 19.40
N ALA A 327 1.86 4.28 19.87
CA ALA A 327 2.25 5.57 19.29
C ALA A 327 3.76 5.87 19.44
N GLN A 328 4.52 5.02 20.15
CA GLN A 328 5.98 5.08 20.34
C GLN A 328 6.79 5.25 19.04
N ALA A 329 6.26 4.87 17.88
CA ALA A 329 7.02 4.82 16.63
C ALA A 329 7.36 6.18 15.99
N CYS A 330 6.83 7.30 16.51
CA CYS A 330 6.86 8.57 15.76
C CYS A 330 7.20 9.82 16.56
N VAL A 331 7.38 9.76 17.87
CA VAL A 331 7.83 10.93 18.66
C VAL A 331 9.34 10.84 18.82
N GLY A 332 10.05 11.94 18.52
CA GLY A 332 11.49 12.03 18.78
C GLY A 332 11.83 12.08 20.27
N LYS A 333 13.05 12.52 20.60
CA LYS A 333 13.56 12.46 21.97
C LYS A 333 12.96 13.57 22.85
N LEU A 334 12.30 13.18 23.95
CA LEU A 334 11.88 14.12 25.01
C LEU A 334 13.09 14.88 25.58
N ILE A 335 12.95 16.20 25.71
CA ILE A 335 13.98 17.10 26.25
C ILE A 335 13.43 17.91 27.43
N ASN A 336 14.28 18.34 28.37
CA ASN A 336 13.79 19.10 29.53
C ASN A 336 13.49 20.55 29.17
N SER A 337 14.32 21.15 28.31
CA SER A 337 14.15 22.52 27.85
C SER A 337 14.83 22.74 26.50
N GLU A 338 14.63 23.91 25.91
CA GLU A 338 15.30 24.34 24.67
C GLU A 338 16.82 24.16 24.68
N ARG A 339 17.47 24.24 25.85
CA ARG A 339 18.91 24.07 26.02
C ARG A 339 19.41 22.69 25.60
N ASP A 340 18.53 21.70 25.66
CA ASP A 340 18.82 20.31 25.32
C ASP A 340 18.45 19.99 23.85
N ALA A 341 17.97 20.98 23.09
CA ALA A 341 17.59 20.80 21.69
C ALA A 341 18.81 20.61 20.79
N LEU A 342 18.69 19.77 19.76
CA LEU A 342 19.75 19.55 18.76
C LEU A 342 20.08 20.85 18.02
N ARG A 343 19.08 21.71 17.85
CA ARG A 343 19.16 23.03 17.20
C ARG A 343 18.96 24.18 18.20
N GLU A 344 19.47 24.05 19.43
CA GLU A 344 19.38 25.05 20.53
C GLU A 344 19.50 26.52 20.07
N LYS A 345 20.51 26.80 19.24
CA LYS A 345 20.87 28.17 18.84
C LYS A 345 20.07 28.72 17.66
N ASP A 346 19.12 27.95 17.14
CA ASP A 346 18.28 28.35 16.02
C ASP A 346 16.86 28.63 16.51
N PRO A 347 16.44 29.91 16.61
CA PRO A 347 15.08 30.28 17.01
C PRO A 347 13.99 29.68 16.12
N ASN A 348 14.31 29.36 14.85
CA ASN A 348 13.37 28.75 13.91
C ASN A 348 13.19 27.25 14.15
N SER A 349 13.94 26.65 15.08
CA SER A 349 13.72 25.28 15.52
C SER A 349 12.54 25.17 16.49
N ARG A 350 12.11 26.26 17.14
CA ARG A 350 11.04 26.19 18.15
C ARG A 350 9.68 25.92 17.51
N VAL A 351 8.98 24.94 18.04
CA VAL A 351 7.63 24.54 17.62
C VAL A 351 6.62 25.13 18.61
N TYR A 352 5.70 25.93 18.09
CA TYR A 352 4.62 26.56 18.85
C TYR A 352 3.32 25.78 18.64
N GLY A 353 2.61 25.49 19.73
CA GLY A 353 1.31 24.84 19.71
C GLY A 353 0.18 25.75 19.22
N SER A 354 -1.06 25.33 19.45
CA SER A 354 -2.28 26.03 19.03
C SER A 354 -2.46 27.44 19.62
N ARG A 355 -1.92 27.70 20.82
CA ARG A 355 -2.06 28.97 21.57
C ARG A 355 -0.77 29.80 21.59
N ASP A 356 0.10 29.61 20.60
CA ASP A 356 1.46 30.18 20.54
C ASP A 356 2.34 29.84 21.76
N ASN A 357 1.96 28.84 22.55
CA ASN A 357 2.78 28.29 23.61
C ASN A 357 3.82 27.33 23.03
N PRO A 358 5.11 27.43 23.41
CA PRO A 358 6.13 26.54 22.89
C PRO A 358 5.93 25.11 23.42
N VAL A 359 5.93 24.14 22.51
CA VAL A 359 5.72 22.72 22.83
C VAL A 359 6.96 21.85 22.59
N GLY A 360 7.96 22.37 21.89
CA GLY A 360 9.17 21.62 21.59
C GLY A 360 10.12 22.32 20.63
N ASN A 361 11.12 21.58 20.16
CA ASN A 361 11.99 21.97 19.05
C ASN A 361 11.94 20.94 17.91
N CYS A 362 12.21 21.37 16.69
CA CYS A 362 12.45 20.53 15.53
C CYS A 362 13.95 20.22 15.44
N GLY A 363 14.31 18.94 15.46
CA GLY A 363 15.69 18.48 15.31
C GLY A 363 16.19 18.43 13.86
N SER A 364 15.30 18.56 12.86
CA SER A 364 15.67 18.51 11.44
C SER A 364 16.20 19.85 10.94
N HIS A 365 17.17 19.84 10.02
CA HIS A 365 17.67 21.05 9.33
C HIS A 365 16.90 21.36 8.03
N GLY A 366 15.94 20.51 7.65
CA GLY A 366 15.08 20.71 6.47
C GLY A 366 13.92 21.67 6.73
N PHE A 367 13.39 22.27 5.67
CA PHE A 367 12.15 23.05 5.73
C PHE A 367 10.94 22.10 5.85
N CYS A 368 10.09 22.33 6.86
CA CYS A 368 8.85 21.57 7.10
C CYS A 368 7.67 22.54 7.16
N ALA A 369 6.59 22.25 6.41
CA ALA A 369 5.40 23.10 6.31
C ALA A 369 4.13 22.47 6.94
N ILE A 370 4.29 21.38 7.71
CA ILE A 370 3.17 20.54 8.19
C ILE A 370 2.50 21.13 9.45
N GLY A 371 3.05 22.22 10.00
CA GLY A 371 2.57 22.84 11.24
C GLY A 371 2.82 21.98 12.49
N TYR A 372 2.45 22.48 13.67
CA TYR A 372 2.78 21.85 14.95
C TYR A 372 2.11 20.49 15.15
N ARG A 373 0.94 20.27 14.54
CA ARG A 373 0.22 19.00 14.61
C ARG A 373 1.04 17.86 14.02
N GLY A 374 1.69 18.09 12.87
CA GLY A 374 2.57 17.10 12.25
C GLY A 374 3.83 16.78 13.07
N CYS A 375 4.23 17.66 13.99
CA CYS A 375 5.40 17.42 14.84
C CYS A 375 5.19 16.25 15.81
N TYR A 376 3.97 16.05 16.33
CA TYR A 376 3.69 14.95 17.25
C TYR A 376 3.81 13.55 16.61
N THR A 377 3.77 13.46 15.28
CA THR A 377 4.03 12.21 14.54
C THR A 377 5.36 12.23 13.77
N CYS A 378 6.21 13.24 14.03
CA CYS A 378 7.52 13.37 13.42
C CYS A 378 8.62 12.89 14.36
N THR A 379 9.46 12.00 13.84
CA THR A 379 10.54 11.39 14.63
C THR A 379 11.68 12.35 14.98
N ASP A 380 11.72 13.53 14.37
CA ASP A 380 12.70 14.59 14.66
C ASP A 380 12.17 15.63 15.67
N PHE A 381 10.92 15.48 16.11
CA PHE A 381 10.34 16.38 17.11
C PHE A 381 10.92 16.12 18.50
N GLN A 382 11.37 17.18 19.17
CA GLN A 382 11.90 17.15 20.52
C GLN A 382 10.91 17.85 21.47
N PRO A 383 9.91 17.13 22.02
CA PRO A 383 8.93 17.71 22.93
C PRO A 383 9.58 18.17 24.24
N TRP A 384 9.08 19.27 24.80
CA TRP A 384 9.56 19.79 26.09
C TRP A 384 8.78 19.16 27.24
N ARG A 385 9.50 18.60 28.22
CA ARG A 385 8.92 17.92 29.39
C ARG A 385 7.87 18.74 30.13
N ASP A 386 8.10 20.04 30.26
CA ASP A 386 7.25 20.95 31.04
C ASP A 386 6.34 21.82 30.16
N ALA A 387 6.24 21.54 28.85
CA ALA A 387 5.34 22.26 27.96
C ALA A 387 3.86 21.88 28.15
N PRO A 388 2.92 22.77 27.76
CA PRO A 388 1.49 22.57 27.93
C PRO A 388 0.89 21.65 26.83
N HIS A 389 1.38 20.42 26.72
CA HIS A 389 0.87 19.43 25.75
C HIS A 389 -0.63 19.12 25.91
N HIS A 390 -1.16 19.29 27.13
CA HIS A 390 -2.59 19.14 27.42
C HIS A 390 -3.45 20.15 26.63
N GLU A 391 -2.97 21.35 26.36
CA GLU A 391 -3.72 22.33 25.54
C GLU A 391 -3.93 21.82 24.11
N VAL A 392 -2.90 21.17 23.54
CA VAL A 392 -3.01 20.56 22.21
C VAL A 392 -4.02 19.41 22.22
N LEU A 393 -4.03 18.60 23.30
CA LEU A 393 -5.01 17.51 23.46
C LEU A 393 -6.43 18.06 23.57
N ASP A 394 -6.64 19.07 24.41
CA ASP A 394 -7.95 19.69 24.64
C ASP A 394 -8.51 20.28 23.35
N ASP A 395 -7.67 21.00 22.58
CA ASP A 395 -8.07 21.60 21.32
C ASP A 395 -8.44 20.53 20.26
N LEU A 396 -7.73 19.38 20.23
CA LEU A 396 -8.07 18.25 19.36
C LEU A 396 -9.40 17.59 19.76
N ILE A 397 -9.66 17.44 21.06
CA ILE A 397 -10.91 16.88 21.56
C ILE A 397 -12.08 17.83 21.26
N ALA A 398 -11.91 19.13 21.49
CA ALA A 398 -12.92 20.14 21.21
C ALA A 398 -13.27 20.18 19.72
N GLU A 399 -12.28 20.16 18.83
CA GLU A 399 -12.51 20.10 17.38
C GLU A 399 -13.32 18.88 16.98
N ARG A 400 -13.04 17.71 17.56
CA ARG A 400 -13.80 16.49 17.30
C ARG A 400 -15.24 16.57 17.77
N GLN A 401 -15.47 17.15 18.93
CA GLN A 401 -16.84 17.36 19.44
C GLN A 401 -17.65 18.24 18.49
N VAL A 402 -17.07 19.34 18.03
CA VAL A 402 -17.69 20.22 17.02
C VAL A 402 -17.98 19.44 15.74
N GLN A 403 -17.02 18.67 15.21
CA GLN A 403 -17.22 17.84 14.03
C GLN A 403 -18.35 16.81 14.21
N GLN A 404 -18.47 16.19 15.39
CA GLN A 404 -19.56 15.26 15.71
C GLN A 404 -20.92 15.96 15.72
N GLU A 405 -21.00 17.15 16.34
CA GLU A 405 -22.22 17.97 16.40
C GLU A 405 -22.66 18.45 15.02
N GLU A 406 -21.70 18.79 14.14
CA GLU A 406 -21.95 19.20 12.75
C GLU A 406 -22.30 18.01 11.83
N GLY A 407 -22.34 16.78 12.34
CA GLY A 407 -22.66 15.59 11.56
C GLY A 407 -21.57 15.23 10.54
N VAL A 408 -20.33 15.66 10.77
CA VAL A 408 -19.18 15.25 9.97
C VAL A 408 -19.04 13.73 10.05
N SER A 409 -18.72 13.10 8.92
CA SER A 409 -18.57 11.64 8.85
C SER A 409 -17.55 11.16 9.88
N LEU A 410 -17.88 10.10 10.65
CA LEU A 410 -17.00 9.46 11.63
C LEU A 410 -15.59 9.21 11.08
N HIS A 411 -15.47 8.83 9.82
CA HIS A 411 -14.18 8.57 9.17
C HIS A 411 -13.28 9.82 9.05
N VAL A 412 -13.87 11.00 8.85
CA VAL A 412 -13.11 12.27 8.84
C VAL A 412 -12.62 12.60 10.25
N ILE A 413 -13.45 12.34 11.26
CA ILE A 413 -13.11 12.56 12.67
C ILE A 413 -11.97 11.62 13.10
N GLN A 414 -12.04 10.35 12.69
CA GLN A 414 -11.03 9.32 12.95
C GLN A 414 -9.67 9.60 12.29
N ALA A 415 -9.61 10.45 11.25
CA ALA A 415 -8.35 10.82 10.61
C ALA A 415 -7.35 11.47 11.58
N THR A 416 -7.83 12.01 12.72
CA THR A 416 -6.98 12.61 13.75
C THR A 416 -6.61 11.64 14.89
N ASP A 417 -7.05 10.37 14.88
CA ASP A 417 -6.91 9.45 16.02
C ASP A 417 -5.46 9.19 16.39
N ARG A 418 -4.62 9.01 15.38
CA ARG A 418 -3.18 8.82 15.58
C ARG A 418 -2.53 10.04 16.22
N LEU A 419 -2.92 11.25 15.80
CA LEU A 419 -2.42 12.49 16.38
C LEU A 419 -2.81 12.59 17.86
N LEU A 420 -4.07 12.29 18.19
CA LEU A 420 -4.54 12.28 19.57
C LEU A 420 -3.74 11.30 20.44
N LEU A 421 -3.53 10.08 19.95
CA LEU A 421 -2.72 9.07 20.64
C LEU A 421 -1.25 9.52 20.81
N ALA A 422 -0.68 10.18 19.81
CA ALA A 422 0.68 10.69 19.86
C ALA A 422 0.85 11.81 20.91
N VAL A 423 -0.12 12.72 21.01
CA VAL A 423 -0.11 13.78 22.04
C VAL A 423 -0.24 13.17 23.44
N GLN A 424 -1.17 12.22 23.63
CA GLN A 424 -1.33 11.49 24.90
C GLN A 424 -0.06 10.75 25.29
N TRP A 425 0.64 10.15 24.33
CA TRP A 425 1.92 9.49 24.56
C TRP A 425 3.02 10.46 25.02
N VAL A 426 3.14 11.63 24.38
CA VAL A 426 4.07 12.68 24.85
C VAL A 426 3.77 13.06 26.29
N MET A 427 2.50 13.23 26.65
CA MET A 427 2.11 13.55 28.04
C MET A 427 2.54 12.45 29.02
N GLN A 428 2.32 11.18 28.69
CA GLN A 428 2.77 10.04 29.50
C GLN A 428 4.30 10.01 29.66
N LEU A 429 5.05 10.33 28.59
CA LEU A 429 6.52 10.46 28.67
C LEU A 429 6.93 11.59 29.62
N CYS A 430 6.25 12.73 29.56
CA CYS A 430 6.50 13.85 30.46
C CYS A 430 6.21 13.47 31.92
N GLU A 431 5.09 12.79 32.19
CA GLU A 431 4.72 12.30 33.53
C GLU A 431 5.75 11.32 34.07
N LYS A 432 6.16 10.34 33.27
CA LYS A 432 7.18 9.36 33.65
C LYS A 432 8.53 10.03 33.96
N ALA A 433 8.97 10.97 33.12
CA ALA A 433 10.22 11.70 33.34
C ALA A 433 10.17 12.58 34.62
N LYS A 434 8.99 13.12 34.96
CA LYS A 434 8.77 13.88 36.21
C LYS A 434 8.79 12.97 37.44
N ALA A 435 8.19 11.78 37.34
CA ALA A 435 8.20 10.79 38.41
C ALA A 435 9.62 10.26 38.69
N GLU A 436 10.40 9.92 37.65
CA GLU A 436 11.79 9.46 37.78
C GLU A 436 12.71 10.51 38.42
N GLN A 437 12.44 11.81 38.23
CA GLN A 437 13.18 12.87 38.94
C GLN A 437 12.78 13.01 40.41
N CYS A 438 11.52 12.73 40.77
CA CYS A 438 11.08 12.77 42.17
C CYS A 438 11.60 11.58 42.98
N GLU A 439 11.89 10.45 42.35
CA GLU A 439 12.50 9.27 43.01
C GLU A 439 14.03 9.37 43.11
N ALA A 440 14.67 10.25 42.32
CA ALA A 440 16.12 10.47 42.32
C ALA A 440 16.58 11.60 43.28
N VAL A 441 15.63 12.25 43.96
CA VAL A 441 15.84 13.31 44.98
C VAL A 441 15.42 12.74 46.32
#